data_AF-A0AAR2LN28-F1
#
_entry.id   AF-A0AAR2LN28-F1
#
_cell.length_a   1.000
_cell.length_b   1.000
_cell.length_c   1.000
_cell.angle_alpha   90.00
_cell.angle_beta   90.00
_cell.angle_gamma   90.00
#
_symmetry.space_group_name_H-M   'P 1'
#
loop_
_entity.id
_entity.type
_entity.pdbx_description
1 polymer ?
#
loop_
_entity_poly.entity_id
_entity_poly.type
_entity_poly.pdbx_seq_one_letter_code
_entity_poly.pdbx_strand_id
1 'polypeptide(L)'
;MLASELYFSSPFFHMNSAFQDCLYEMLVVVESVFVRKLSQGKDPPEELQLKTRECTRNCLRFLQERFRKLSSRMETLLVNSVLSIPENVLLPEDEPHRKYPESQEQLLKLESSIADLQQSYQAEVCAKQALLAELEEQRETQEQLEEVLRWIEELRLSWKREGMGNVHDSFRHMIETVNQLQGVMGKIRKKSKSLDEV
;
A
#
# COMPACT_ATOMS: atom_id res chain seq x y z
N MET A 1 0.17 24.51 -29.38
CA MET A 1 1.29 25.15 -28.66
C MET A 1 2.34 24.14 -28.16
N LEU A 2 2.06 22.82 -28.14
CA LEU A 2 3.00 21.79 -27.65
C LEU A 2 4.03 21.28 -28.69
N ALA A 3 3.82 21.51 -29.99
CA ALA A 3 4.75 21.02 -31.03
C ALA A 3 6.08 21.80 -31.05
N SER A 4 6.07 23.07 -30.64
CA SER A 4 7.23 23.95 -30.66
C SER A 4 8.19 23.74 -29.47
N GLU A 5 7.70 23.23 -28.33
CA GLU A 5 8.55 22.93 -27.16
C GLU A 5 9.32 21.62 -27.31
N LEU A 6 8.75 20.64 -28.02
CA LEU A 6 9.44 19.37 -28.32
C LEU A 6 10.58 19.52 -29.34
N TYR A 7 10.55 20.55 -30.19
CA TYR A 7 11.64 20.82 -31.14
C TYR A 7 12.89 21.40 -30.47
N PHE A 8 12.74 22.12 -29.35
CA PHE A 8 13.86 22.74 -28.63
C PHE A 8 14.65 21.77 -27.74
N SER A 9 14.05 20.62 -27.40
CA SER A 9 14.67 19.55 -26.59
C SER A 9 15.01 18.31 -27.42
N SER A 10 15.22 18.47 -28.73
CA SER A 10 15.68 17.39 -29.59
C SER A 10 17.20 17.21 -29.43
N PRO A 11 17.74 15.99 -29.26
CA PRO A 11 19.19 15.76 -29.26
C PRO A 11 19.88 16.28 -30.53
N PHE A 12 19.14 16.38 -31.64
CA PHE A 12 19.61 16.99 -32.88
C PHE A 12 19.82 18.49 -32.80
N PHE A 13 19.04 19.20 -31.97
CA PHE A 13 19.23 20.63 -31.72
C PHE A 13 20.58 20.88 -31.04
N HIS A 14 20.91 20.10 -30.01
CA HIS A 14 22.19 20.21 -29.31
C HIS A 14 23.38 19.91 -30.23
N MET A 15 23.29 18.85 -31.04
CA MET A 15 24.31 18.53 -32.04
C MET A 15 24.48 19.65 -33.06
N ASN A 16 23.38 20.15 -33.65
CA ASN A 16 23.41 21.21 -34.64
C ASN A 16 23.97 22.52 -34.07
N SER A 17 23.63 22.86 -32.82
CA SER A 17 24.20 24.02 -32.12
C SER A 17 25.70 23.89 -31.96
N ALA A 18 26.19 22.76 -31.45
CA ALA A 18 27.62 22.53 -31.26
C ALA A 18 28.40 22.63 -32.58
N PHE A 19 27.87 22.08 -33.67
CA PHE A 19 28.49 22.22 -34.99
C PHE A 19 28.52 23.68 -35.48
N GLN A 20 27.46 24.44 -35.24
CA GLN A 20 27.43 25.86 -35.59
C GLN A 20 28.44 26.65 -34.77
N ASP A 21 28.51 26.42 -33.47
CA ASP A 21 29.46 27.09 -32.56
C ASP A 21 30.91 26.83 -33.02
N CYS A 22 31.28 25.58 -33.33
CA CYS A 22 32.59 25.26 -33.88
C CYS A 22 32.87 25.97 -35.21
N LEU A 23 31.86 26.11 -36.08
CA LEU A 23 32.01 26.78 -37.37
C LEU A 23 32.27 28.29 -37.18
N TYR A 24 31.58 28.92 -36.23
CA TYR A 24 31.83 30.31 -35.85
C TYR A 24 33.24 30.50 -35.28
N GLU A 25 33.64 29.64 -34.35
CA GLU A 25 34.98 29.69 -33.74
C GLU A 25 36.09 29.55 -34.78
N MET A 26 35.97 28.57 -35.70
CA MET A 26 36.94 28.39 -36.78
C MET A 26 37.05 29.62 -37.68
N LEU A 27 35.92 30.25 -38.05
CA LEU A 27 35.95 31.42 -38.93
C LEU A 27 36.55 32.65 -38.26
N VAL A 28 36.35 32.84 -36.95
CA VAL A 28 37.04 33.89 -36.17
C VAL A 28 38.56 33.69 -36.21
N VAL A 29 39.02 32.44 -36.03
CA VAL A 29 40.45 32.11 -36.10
C VAL A 29 40.98 32.39 -37.52
N VAL A 30 40.28 31.92 -38.55
CA VAL A 30 40.65 32.13 -39.95
C VAL A 30 40.75 33.62 -40.29
N GLU A 31 39.77 34.44 -39.90
CA GLU A 31 39.79 35.89 -40.08
C GLU A 31 41.01 36.52 -39.41
N SER A 32 41.30 36.15 -38.16
CA SER A 32 42.45 36.68 -37.41
C SER A 32 43.80 36.32 -38.06
N VAL A 33 43.91 35.12 -38.64
CA VAL A 33 45.11 34.66 -39.34
C VAL A 33 45.27 35.40 -40.65
N PHE A 34 44.20 35.61 -41.42
CA PHE A 34 44.25 36.39 -42.66
C PHE A 34 44.70 37.83 -42.41
N VAL A 35 44.10 38.52 -41.43
CA VAL A 35 44.48 39.90 -41.09
C VAL A 35 45.96 39.97 -40.69
N ARG A 36 46.42 39.08 -39.81
CA ARG A 36 47.81 39.05 -39.32
C ARG A 36 48.82 38.76 -40.42
N LYS A 37 48.49 37.85 -41.35
CA LYS A 37 49.37 37.46 -42.45
C LYS A 37 49.44 38.54 -43.53
N LEU A 38 48.31 39.17 -43.86
CA LEU A 38 48.26 40.23 -44.87
C LEU A 38 48.83 41.56 -44.37
N SER A 39 48.77 41.83 -43.06
CA SER A 39 49.41 43.00 -42.45
C SER A 39 50.91 42.83 -42.20
N GLN A 40 51.49 41.66 -42.51
CA GLN A 40 52.89 41.31 -42.24
C GLN A 40 53.30 41.54 -40.76
N GLY A 41 52.35 41.43 -39.83
CA GLY A 41 52.59 41.67 -38.40
C GLY A 41 52.65 43.15 -37.97
N LYS A 42 52.30 44.09 -38.86
CA LYS A 42 52.10 45.51 -38.53
C LYS A 42 50.62 45.81 -38.27
N ASP A 43 50.35 47.03 -37.80
CA ASP A 43 48.97 47.52 -37.63
C ASP A 43 48.22 47.44 -38.96
N PRO A 44 47.13 46.65 -39.04
CA PRO A 44 46.40 46.44 -40.27
C PRO A 44 45.64 47.71 -40.69
N PRO A 45 45.66 48.09 -41.99
CA PRO A 45 44.80 49.15 -42.50
C PRO A 45 43.31 48.84 -42.25
N GLU A 46 42.52 49.86 -41.90
CA GLU A 46 41.07 49.70 -41.65
C GLU A 46 40.34 49.07 -42.85
N GLU A 47 40.72 49.44 -44.07
CA GLU A 47 40.14 48.90 -45.30
C GLU A 47 40.38 47.38 -45.45
N LEU A 48 41.55 46.89 -45.01
CA LEU A 48 41.89 45.46 -45.03
C LEU A 48 41.03 44.69 -44.04
N GLN A 49 40.83 45.23 -42.82
CA GLN A 49 39.98 44.61 -41.82
C GLN A 49 38.51 44.54 -42.29
N LEU A 50 37.99 45.63 -42.86
CA LEU A 50 36.62 45.69 -43.37
C LEU A 50 36.40 44.69 -44.51
N LYS A 51 37.30 44.65 -45.50
CA LYS A 51 37.23 43.69 -46.62
C LYS A 51 37.35 42.25 -46.16
N THR A 52 38.24 41.97 -45.20
CA THR A 52 38.40 40.61 -44.65
C THR A 52 37.14 40.20 -43.90
N ARG A 53 36.57 41.07 -43.06
CA ARG A 53 35.34 40.80 -42.32
C ARG A 53 34.13 40.58 -43.23
N GLU A 54 34.02 41.36 -44.31
CA GLU A 54 32.98 41.17 -45.32
C GLU A 54 33.13 39.82 -46.03
N CYS A 55 34.35 39.46 -46.44
CA CYS A 55 34.66 38.18 -47.05
C CYS A 55 34.32 37.01 -46.10
N THR A 56 34.75 37.07 -44.83
CA THR A 56 34.43 36.06 -43.81
C THR A 56 32.93 35.92 -43.60
N ARG A 57 32.17 37.03 -43.55
CA ARG A 57 30.71 36.99 -43.43
C ARG A 57 30.02 36.34 -44.63
N ASN A 58 30.49 36.60 -45.84
CA ASN A 58 29.95 35.97 -47.04
C ASN A 58 30.26 34.46 -47.07
N CYS A 59 31.48 34.07 -46.68
CA CYS A 59 31.87 32.67 -46.52
C CYS A 59 31.03 31.96 -45.45
N LEU A 60 30.84 32.60 -44.28
CA LEU A 60 29.99 32.11 -43.20
C LEU A 60 28.57 31.82 -43.68
N ARG A 61 27.93 32.77 -44.37
CA ARG A 61 26.57 32.60 -44.89
C ARG A 61 26.48 31.41 -45.86
N PHE A 62 27.44 31.30 -46.76
CA PHE A 62 27.52 30.18 -47.70
C PHE A 62 27.65 28.83 -46.97
N LEU A 63 28.54 28.75 -45.98
CA LEU A 63 28.76 27.55 -45.19
C LEU A 63 27.53 27.18 -44.36
N GLN A 64 26.84 28.16 -43.78
CA GLN A 64 25.61 27.95 -43.00
C GLN A 64 24.48 27.37 -43.85
N GLU A 65 24.26 27.89 -45.05
CA GLU A 65 23.23 27.36 -45.97
C GLU A 65 23.54 25.93 -46.38
N ARG A 66 24.82 25.63 -46.66
CA ARG A 66 25.27 24.26 -46.98
C ARG A 66 25.13 23.33 -45.78
N PHE A 67 25.55 23.78 -44.60
CA PHE A 67 25.43 23.03 -43.37
C PHE A 67 23.98 22.69 -43.07
N ARG A 68 23.06 23.65 -43.14
CA ARG A 68 21.62 23.43 -42.90
C ARG A 68 21.02 22.35 -43.79
N LYS A 69 21.40 22.31 -45.07
CA LYS A 69 20.93 21.28 -46.02
C LYS A 69 21.49 19.90 -45.67
N LEU A 70 22.76 19.83 -45.28
CA LEU A 70 23.42 18.56 -44.94
C LEU A 70 22.95 18.04 -43.57
N SER A 71 22.83 18.92 -42.58
CA SER A 71 22.39 18.56 -41.24
C SER A 71 20.95 18.05 -41.23
N SER A 72 20.05 18.67 -42.00
CA SER A 72 18.67 18.18 -42.14
C SER A 72 18.60 16.79 -42.77
N ARG A 73 19.43 16.51 -43.79
CA ARG A 73 19.54 15.16 -44.37
C ARG A 73 20.14 14.15 -43.39
N MET A 74 21.15 14.56 -42.64
CA MET A 74 21.80 13.74 -41.62
C MET A 74 20.83 13.40 -40.49
N GLU A 75 20.09 14.39 -39.99
CA GLU A 75 19.04 14.21 -38.97
C GLU A 75 17.99 13.21 -39.44
N THR A 76 17.50 13.36 -40.68
CA THR A 76 16.54 12.43 -41.28
C THR A 76 17.07 10.99 -41.29
N LEU A 77 18.33 10.79 -41.69
CA LEU A 77 18.96 9.46 -41.70
C LEU A 77 19.16 8.89 -40.30
N LEU A 78 19.56 9.71 -39.34
CA LEU A 78 19.77 9.28 -37.96
C LEU A 78 18.45 8.87 -37.30
N VAL A 79 17.39 9.66 -37.47
CA VAL A 79 16.06 9.32 -36.95
C VAL A 79 15.54 8.03 -37.57
N ASN A 80 15.62 7.90 -38.90
CA ASN A 80 14.98 6.80 -39.61
C ASN A 80 15.76 5.47 -39.58
N SER A 81 17.07 5.51 -39.30
CA SER A 81 17.93 4.33 -39.44
C SER A 81 18.69 3.95 -38.17
N VAL A 82 18.92 4.90 -37.26
CA VAL A 82 19.78 4.67 -36.08
C VAL A 82 18.99 4.81 -34.79
N LEU A 83 18.15 5.85 -34.68
CA LEU A 83 17.37 6.16 -33.49
C LEU A 83 15.90 5.71 -33.61
N SER A 84 15.59 4.86 -34.59
CA SER A 84 14.28 4.22 -34.76
C SER A 84 14.31 2.80 -34.22
N ILE A 85 13.29 2.43 -33.45
CA ILE A 85 13.03 1.04 -33.11
C ILE A 85 12.25 0.42 -34.28
N PRO A 86 12.72 -0.68 -34.88
CA PRO A 86 11.97 -1.35 -35.94
C PRO A 86 10.62 -1.86 -35.43
N GLU A 87 9.55 -1.72 -36.21
CA GLU A 87 8.18 -2.14 -35.82
C GLU A 87 8.07 -3.63 -35.46
N ASN A 88 8.97 -4.45 -36.01
CA ASN A 88 9.03 -5.89 -35.78
C ASN A 88 9.88 -6.28 -34.56
N VAL A 89 10.45 -5.32 -33.82
CA VAL A 89 11.28 -5.56 -32.65
C VAL A 89 10.55 -5.07 -31.42
N LEU A 90 10.33 -5.99 -30.49
CA LEU A 90 9.84 -5.69 -29.16
C LEU A 90 11.03 -5.39 -28.26
N LEU A 91 10.97 -4.33 -27.47
CA LEU A 91 12.01 -4.03 -26.51
C LEU A 91 11.98 -5.04 -25.34
N PRO A 92 13.12 -5.30 -24.67
CA PRO A 92 13.17 -6.18 -23.49
C PRO A 92 12.18 -5.78 -22.39
N GLU A 93 11.97 -4.48 -22.21
CA GLU A 93 11.03 -3.90 -21.24
C GLU A 93 9.58 -4.26 -21.56
N ASP A 94 9.28 -4.52 -22.84
CA ASP A 94 7.95 -4.85 -23.33
C ASP A 94 7.69 -6.37 -23.39
N GLU A 95 8.69 -7.22 -23.12
CA GLU A 95 8.53 -8.68 -23.09
C GLU A 95 7.33 -9.17 -22.24
N PRO A 96 7.03 -8.59 -21.06
CA PRO A 96 5.87 -8.99 -20.26
C PRO A 96 4.56 -8.86 -21.03
N HIS A 97 4.39 -7.81 -21.84
CA HIS A 97 3.17 -7.58 -22.63
C HIS A 97 2.99 -8.65 -23.72
N ARG A 98 4.07 -9.24 -24.23
CA ARG A 98 4.01 -10.37 -25.17
C ARG A 98 3.73 -11.70 -24.46
N LYS A 99 4.33 -11.91 -23.29
CA LYS A 99 4.18 -13.15 -22.50
C LYS A 99 2.80 -13.26 -21.86
N TYR A 100 2.25 -12.12 -21.43
CA TYR A 100 0.96 -11.99 -20.78
C TYR A 100 0.17 -10.89 -21.46
N PRO A 101 -0.38 -11.14 -22.65
CA PRO A 101 -1.31 -10.22 -23.28
C PRO A 101 -2.61 -10.25 -22.48
N GLU A 102 -2.68 -9.46 -21.42
CA GLU A 102 -3.87 -9.38 -20.60
C GLU A 102 -4.96 -8.66 -21.40
N SER A 103 -6.00 -9.40 -21.76
CA SER A 103 -7.20 -8.79 -22.32
C SER A 103 -7.83 -7.86 -21.28
N GLN A 104 -8.44 -6.76 -21.73
CA GLN A 104 -9.14 -5.84 -20.84
C GLN A 104 -10.18 -6.55 -19.95
N GLU A 105 -10.80 -7.62 -20.45
CA GLU A 105 -11.73 -8.45 -19.68
C GLU A 105 -11.06 -9.23 -18.54
N GLN A 106 -9.82 -9.71 -18.73
CA GLN A 106 -9.07 -10.40 -17.68
C GLN A 106 -8.61 -9.44 -16.59
N LEU A 107 -8.20 -8.23 -16.96
CA LEU A 107 -7.88 -7.16 -16.02
C LEU A 107 -9.09 -6.81 -15.15
N LEU A 108 -10.25 -6.57 -15.77
CA LEU A 108 -11.47 -6.24 -15.03
C LEU A 108 -11.90 -7.38 -14.09
N LYS A 109 -11.75 -8.65 -14.51
CA LYS A 109 -12.00 -9.82 -13.65
C LYS A 109 -11.02 -9.91 -12.48
N LEU A 110 -9.75 -9.56 -12.70
CA LEU A 110 -8.74 -9.55 -11.64
C LEU A 110 -9.05 -8.44 -10.63
N GLU A 111 -9.39 -7.24 -11.10
CA GLU A 111 -9.80 -6.12 -10.25
C GLU A 111 -11.04 -6.45 -9.42
N SER A 112 -12.06 -7.08 -10.02
CA SER A 112 -13.24 -7.52 -9.27
C SER A 112 -12.88 -8.58 -8.23
N SER A 113 -12.05 -9.57 -8.60
CA SER A 113 -11.61 -10.60 -7.66
C SER A 113 -10.80 -10.04 -6.49
N ILE A 114 -10.00 -8.99 -6.71
CA ILE A 114 -9.25 -8.31 -5.65
C ILE A 114 -10.22 -7.60 -4.71
N ALA A 115 -11.21 -6.89 -5.25
CA ALA A 115 -12.23 -6.20 -4.45
C ALA A 115 -13.03 -7.19 -3.58
N ASP A 116 -13.49 -8.30 -4.17
CA ASP A 116 -14.23 -9.35 -3.46
C ASP A 116 -13.38 -9.96 -2.33
N LEU A 117 -12.11 -10.23 -2.59
CA LEU A 117 -11.20 -10.80 -1.60
C LEU A 117 -10.93 -9.84 -0.44
N GLN A 118 -10.78 -8.54 -0.73
CA GLN A 118 -10.62 -7.50 0.29
C GLN A 118 -11.86 -7.40 1.19
N GLN A 119 -13.05 -7.46 0.60
CA GLN A 119 -14.31 -7.45 1.35
C GLN A 119 -14.42 -8.70 2.24
N SER A 120 -14.13 -9.88 1.70
CA SER A 120 -14.14 -11.12 2.47
C SER A 120 -13.14 -11.09 3.63
N TYR A 121 -11.93 -10.56 3.39
CA TYR A 121 -10.92 -10.41 4.42
C TYR A 121 -11.40 -9.50 5.56
N GLN A 122 -12.02 -8.36 5.24
CA GLN A 122 -12.57 -7.47 6.26
C GLN A 122 -13.67 -8.15 7.09
N ALA A 123 -14.57 -8.89 6.42
CA ALA A 123 -15.61 -9.64 7.11
C ALA A 123 -15.04 -10.69 8.07
N GLU A 124 -14.00 -11.43 7.64
CA GLU A 124 -13.30 -12.40 8.48
C GLU A 124 -12.60 -11.75 9.69
N VAL A 125 -11.99 -10.58 9.50
CA VAL A 125 -11.40 -9.82 10.62
C VAL A 125 -12.46 -9.41 11.63
N CYS A 126 -13.62 -8.92 11.17
CA CYS A 126 -14.73 -8.57 12.05
C CYS A 126 -15.30 -9.80 12.76
N ALA A 127 -15.48 -10.92 12.05
CA ALA A 127 -15.97 -12.17 12.63
C ALA A 127 -15.02 -12.68 13.72
N LYS A 128 -13.71 -12.65 13.47
CA LYS A 128 -12.69 -12.98 14.48
C LYS A 128 -12.80 -12.10 15.72
N GLN A 129 -12.99 -10.79 15.55
CA GLN A 129 -13.14 -9.87 16.68
C GLN A 129 -14.40 -10.18 17.50
N ALA A 130 -15.52 -10.48 16.84
CA ALA A 130 -16.76 -10.88 17.50
C ALA A 130 -16.58 -12.17 18.31
N LEU A 131 -15.92 -13.18 17.73
CA LEU A 131 -15.62 -14.44 18.43
C LEU A 131 -14.70 -14.25 19.63
N LEU A 132 -13.71 -13.35 19.54
CA LEU A 132 -12.85 -13.01 20.67
C LEU A 132 -13.63 -12.33 21.80
N ALA A 133 -14.57 -11.44 21.47
CA ALA A 133 -15.42 -10.79 22.45
C ALA A 133 -16.36 -11.79 23.15
N GLU A 134 -16.99 -12.68 22.38
CA GLU A 134 -17.83 -13.76 22.92
C GLU A 134 -17.05 -14.69 23.84
N LEU A 135 -15.80 -15.01 23.49
CA LEU A 135 -14.96 -15.87 24.33
C LEU A 135 -14.63 -15.22 25.69
N GLU A 136 -14.45 -13.90 25.72
CA GLU A 136 -14.25 -13.18 26.98
C GLU A 136 -15.53 -13.17 27.83
N GLU A 137 -16.69 -12.93 27.23
CA GLU A 137 -18.00 -12.99 27.93
C GLU A 137 -18.25 -14.39 28.53
N GLN A 138 -17.92 -15.44 27.79
CA GLN A 138 -18.03 -16.82 28.28
C GLN A 138 -17.11 -17.06 29.47
N ARG A 139 -15.91 -16.47 29.46
CA ARG A 139 -14.95 -16.59 30.56
C ARG A 139 -15.45 -15.90 31.82
N GLU A 140 -15.96 -14.68 31.70
CA GLU A 140 -16.58 -13.95 32.83
C GLU A 140 -17.77 -14.73 33.40
N THR A 141 -18.62 -15.28 32.54
CA THR A 141 -19.77 -16.09 32.95
C THR A 141 -19.34 -17.37 33.67
N GLN A 142 -18.26 -18.01 33.19
CA GLN A 142 -17.70 -19.19 33.83
C GLN A 142 -17.17 -18.87 35.23
N GLU A 143 -16.44 -17.77 35.39
CA GLU A 143 -15.93 -17.34 36.70
C GLU A 143 -17.08 -17.08 37.70
N GLN A 144 -18.17 -16.44 37.25
CA GLN A 144 -19.36 -16.23 38.08
C GLN A 144 -20.01 -17.56 38.50
N LEU A 145 -20.10 -18.54 37.60
CA LEU A 145 -20.65 -19.86 37.92
C LEU A 145 -19.78 -20.62 38.90
N GLU A 146 -18.45 -20.57 38.73
CA GLU A 146 -17.48 -21.16 39.66
C GLU A 146 -17.58 -20.53 41.05
N GLU A 147 -17.77 -19.21 41.13
CA GLU A 147 -18.06 -18.53 42.39
C GLU A 147 -19.34 -19.06 43.05
N VAL A 148 -20.45 -19.15 42.31
CA VAL A 148 -21.71 -19.68 42.86
C VAL A 148 -21.55 -21.12 43.36
N LEU A 149 -20.84 -21.97 42.61
CA LEU A 149 -20.55 -23.34 43.04
C LEU A 149 -19.72 -23.38 44.34
N ARG A 150 -18.71 -22.52 44.45
CA ARG A 150 -17.91 -22.39 45.68
C ARG A 150 -18.77 -21.95 46.86
N TRP A 151 -19.62 -20.94 46.68
CA TRP A 151 -20.56 -20.47 47.70
C TRP A 151 -21.52 -21.57 48.16
N ILE A 152 -22.05 -22.38 47.24
CA ILE A 152 -22.93 -23.52 47.58
C ILE A 152 -22.17 -24.55 48.41
N GLU A 153 -20.92 -24.86 48.06
CA GLU A 153 -20.12 -25.82 48.81
C GLU A 153 -19.73 -25.29 50.20
N GLU A 154 -19.35 -24.01 50.32
CA GLU A 154 -19.11 -23.35 51.60
C GLU A 154 -20.34 -23.39 52.51
N LEU A 155 -21.54 -23.16 51.96
CA LEU A 155 -22.81 -23.27 52.68
C LEU A 155 -23.05 -24.71 53.16
N ARG A 156 -22.84 -25.70 52.29
CA ARG A 156 -22.98 -27.12 52.64
C ARG A 156 -22.01 -27.54 53.74
N LEU A 157 -20.75 -27.10 53.67
CA LEU A 157 -19.72 -27.39 54.67
C LEU A 157 -20.02 -26.73 56.02
N SER A 158 -20.49 -25.48 56.00
CA SER A 158 -20.90 -24.73 57.20
C SER A 158 -22.05 -25.43 57.91
N TRP A 159 -23.05 -25.88 57.14
CA TRP A 159 -24.19 -26.63 57.66
C TRP A 159 -23.78 -27.96 58.30
N LYS A 160 -22.89 -28.72 57.63
CA LYS A 160 -22.31 -29.95 58.18
C LYS A 160 -21.54 -29.70 59.49
N ARG A 161 -20.82 -28.58 59.58
CA ARG A 161 -20.04 -28.20 60.78
C ARG A 161 -20.94 -27.88 61.97
N GLU A 162 -22.10 -27.28 61.74
CA GLU A 162 -23.12 -27.02 62.76
C GLU A 162 -23.84 -28.31 63.23
N GLY A 163 -23.39 -29.48 62.78
CA GLY A 163 -23.93 -30.80 63.18
C GLY A 163 -25.21 -31.18 62.45
N MET A 164 -25.68 -30.37 61.52
CA MET A 164 -26.82 -30.69 60.67
C MET A 164 -26.29 -31.41 59.42
N GLY A 165 -26.70 -32.68 59.25
CA GLY A 165 -26.32 -33.50 58.10
C GLY A 165 -27.01 -33.04 56.81
N ASN A 166 -27.55 -33.99 56.05
CA ASN A 166 -28.39 -33.65 54.90
C ASN A 166 -29.66 -32.91 55.38
N VAL A 167 -29.89 -31.70 54.87
CA VAL A 167 -31.07 -30.86 55.17
C VAL A 167 -32.37 -31.66 55.03
N HIS A 168 -32.50 -32.44 53.96
CA HIS A 168 -33.67 -33.25 53.70
C HIS A 168 -33.90 -34.29 54.82
N ASP A 169 -32.83 -34.94 55.28
CA ASP A 169 -32.92 -35.98 56.30
C ASP A 169 -33.10 -35.38 57.70
N SER A 170 -32.54 -34.20 57.96
CA SER A 170 -32.80 -33.43 59.17
C SER A 170 -34.27 -33.02 59.29
N PHE A 171 -34.89 -32.50 58.20
CA PHE A 171 -36.31 -32.18 58.19
C PHE A 171 -37.19 -33.43 58.31
N ARG A 172 -36.84 -34.52 57.62
CA ARG A 172 -37.54 -35.81 57.75
C ARG A 172 -37.55 -36.30 59.19
N HIS A 173 -36.38 -36.34 59.84
CA HIS A 173 -36.26 -36.80 61.22
C HIS A 173 -37.03 -35.90 62.20
N MET A 174 -37.02 -34.58 61.97
CA MET A 174 -37.81 -33.63 62.76
C MET A 174 -39.31 -33.91 62.64
N ILE A 175 -39.82 -34.12 61.42
CA ILE A 175 -41.24 -34.44 61.17
C ILE A 175 -41.62 -35.77 61.84
N GLU A 176 -40.79 -36.81 61.71
CA GLU A 176 -41.03 -38.10 62.37
C GLU A 176 -41.09 -37.96 63.90
N THR A 177 -40.16 -37.19 64.48
CA THR A 177 -40.12 -36.92 65.93
C THR A 177 -41.36 -36.16 66.39
N VAL A 178 -41.80 -35.15 65.64
CA VAL A 178 -43.03 -34.40 65.94
C VAL A 178 -44.26 -35.32 65.90
N ASN A 179 -44.35 -36.20 64.90
CA ASN A 179 -45.45 -37.15 64.79
C ASN A 179 -45.47 -38.14 65.97
N GLN A 180 -44.31 -38.63 66.39
CA GLN A 180 -44.20 -39.51 67.56
C GLN A 180 -44.61 -38.78 68.85
N LEU A 181 -44.16 -37.54 69.05
CA LEU A 181 -44.54 -36.70 70.19
C LEU A 181 -46.05 -36.44 70.22
N GLN A 182 -46.67 -36.12 69.09
CA GLN A 182 -48.13 -35.99 68.98
C GLN A 182 -48.84 -37.30 69.33
N GLY A 183 -48.31 -38.44 68.89
CA GLY A 183 -48.82 -39.76 69.26
C GLY A 183 -48.73 -40.04 70.76
N VAL A 184 -47.59 -39.72 71.40
CA VAL A 184 -47.39 -39.87 72.85
C VAL A 184 -48.28 -38.90 73.64
N MET A 185 -48.36 -37.63 73.24
CA MET A 185 -49.28 -36.66 73.83
C MET A 185 -50.74 -37.13 73.70
N GLY A 186 -51.13 -37.70 72.56
CA GLY A 186 -52.44 -38.29 72.37
C GLY A 186 -52.72 -39.45 73.33
N LYS A 187 -51.74 -40.32 73.57
CA LYS A 187 -51.82 -41.41 74.55
C LYS A 187 -51.90 -40.89 75.99
N ILE A 188 -51.06 -39.92 76.36
CA ILE A 188 -51.09 -39.27 77.68
C ILE A 188 -52.43 -38.60 77.92
N ARG A 189 -52.97 -37.88 76.93
CA ARG A 189 -54.30 -37.23 77.02
C ARG A 189 -55.43 -38.24 77.17
N LYS A 190 -55.37 -39.38 76.48
CA LYS A 190 -56.32 -40.49 76.66
C LYS A 190 -56.20 -41.12 78.05
N LYS A 191 -54.98 -41.32 78.54
CA LYS A 191 -54.70 -41.93 79.86
C LYS A 191 -55.06 -40.99 81.03
N SER A 192 -54.89 -39.68 80.86
CA SER A 192 -55.37 -38.65 81.78
C SER A 192 -56.89 -38.62 81.84
N LYS A 193 -57.58 -38.68 80.69
CA LYS A 193 -59.06 -38.82 80.68
C LYS A 193 -59.55 -40.08 81.36
N SER A 194 -58.87 -41.22 81.20
CA SER A 194 -59.23 -42.45 81.92
C SER A 194 -58.89 -42.44 83.41
N LEU A 195 -58.04 -41.52 83.87
CA LEU A 195 -57.73 -41.31 85.28
C LEU A 195 -58.68 -40.30 85.95
N ASP A 196 -59.30 -39.40 85.18
CA ASP A 196 -60.39 -38.51 85.64
C ASP A 196 -61.77 -39.22 85.66
N GLU A 197 -61.88 -40.44 85.12
CA GLU A 197 -63.10 -41.28 85.11
C GLU A 197 -63.09 -42.39 86.19
N VAL A 198 -62.19 -42.32 87.18
CA VAL A 198 -62.18 -43.15 88.41
C VAL A 198 -62.43 -42.26 89.61
#